data_AF-A0A6P4YNL9-F1
#
_entry.id   AF-A0A6P4YNL9-F1
#
_cell.length_a   1.000
_cell.length_b   1.000
_cell.length_c   1.000
_cell.angle_alpha   90.00
_cell.angle_beta   90.00
_cell.angle_gamma   90.00
#
_symmetry.space_group_name_H-M   'P 1'
#
loop_
_entity.id
_entity.type
_entity.pdbx_description
1 polymer ?
#
loop_
_entity_poly.entity_id
_entity_poly.type
_entity_poly.pdbx_seq_one_letter_code
_entity_poly.pdbx_strand_id
1 'polypeptide(L)'
;MKTFVVLALLLAALFAPSEQLNIVACEHRTAVLSCGYGEQIVVVAANYGRTSSCPCGGPVRTVNCYAHNSLRIVRNACNYSSSCVIRASNSVFGDPCGGTFKYLDVSYYCRRRI
;
A
#
# COMPACT_ATOMS: atom_id res chain seq x y z
N MET A 1 -14.78 27.60 29.31
CA MET A 1 -15.29 26.84 28.13
C MET A 1 -14.45 27.03 26.88
N LYS A 2 -14.09 28.27 26.48
CA LYS A 2 -13.24 28.52 25.29
C LYS A 2 -11.86 27.84 25.36
N THR A 3 -11.21 27.86 26.52
CA THR A 3 -9.84 27.34 26.71
C THR A 3 -9.72 25.81 26.56
N PHE A 4 -10.70 25.05 27.04
CA PHE A 4 -10.71 23.59 26.95
C PHE A 4 -10.91 23.08 25.51
N VAL A 5 -11.72 23.80 24.71
CA VAL A 5 -11.95 23.48 23.30
C VAL A 5 -10.68 23.69 22.47
N VAL A 6 -9.94 24.78 22.72
CA VAL A 6 -8.66 25.04 22.03
C VAL A 6 -7.62 23.97 22.34
N LEU A 7 -7.48 23.59 23.61
CA LEU A 7 -6.53 22.54 24.01
C LEU A 7 -6.90 21.18 23.39
N ALA A 8 -8.19 20.84 23.36
CA ALA A 8 -8.68 19.61 22.72
C ALA A 8 -8.44 19.59 21.20
N LEU A 9 -8.59 20.73 20.51
CA LEU A 9 -8.31 20.85 19.08
C LEU A 9 -6.81 20.75 18.76
N LEU A 10 -5.95 21.34 19.60
CA LEU A 10 -4.50 21.22 19.45
C LEU A 10 -4.02 19.78 19.68
N LEU A 11 -4.57 19.09 20.69
CA LEU A 11 -4.32 17.66 20.89
C LEU A 11 -4.83 16.85 19.69
N ALA A 12 -6.05 17.09 19.20
CA ALA A 12 -6.60 16.40 18.04
C ALA A 12 -5.78 16.60 16.75
N ALA A 13 -5.21 17.79 16.54
CA ALA A 13 -4.35 18.08 15.39
C ALA A 13 -2.99 17.35 15.44
N LEU A 14 -2.48 17.06 16.64
CA LEU A 14 -1.25 16.28 16.83
C LEU A 14 -1.49 14.76 16.67
N PHE A 15 -2.72 14.30 16.94
CA PHE A 15 -3.12 12.90 16.82
C PHE A 15 -3.97 12.61 15.57
N ALA A 16 -4.03 13.55 14.61
CA ALA A 16 -4.71 13.32 13.35
C ALA A 16 -4.01 12.15 12.62
N PRO A 17 -4.70 11.01 12.38
CA PRO A 17 -4.11 9.91 11.63
C PRO A 17 -3.81 10.41 10.21
N SER A 18 -2.59 10.17 9.73
CA SER A 18 -2.29 10.35 8.32
C SER A 18 -3.26 9.50 7.49
N GLU A 19 -3.92 10.09 6.50
CA GLU A 19 -4.86 9.38 5.63
C GLU A 19 -4.15 8.17 4.99
N GLN A 20 -4.67 6.97 5.25
CA GLN A 20 -4.14 5.75 4.70
C GLN A 20 -4.70 5.54 3.29
N LEU A 21 -3.80 5.53 2.32
CA LEU A 21 -4.08 5.30 0.92
C LEU A 21 -3.94 3.80 0.62
N ASN A 22 -4.83 3.28 -0.23
CA ASN A 22 -4.77 1.91 -0.72
C ASN A 22 -4.73 1.92 -2.25
N ILE A 23 -3.85 1.09 -2.83
CA ILE A 23 -3.75 0.90 -4.26
C ILE A 23 -3.69 -0.59 -4.59
N VAL A 24 -4.44 -0.97 -5.63
CA VAL A 24 -4.43 -2.33 -6.18
C VAL A 24 -3.98 -2.30 -7.63
N ALA A 25 -3.01 -3.15 -7.97
CA ALA A 25 -2.58 -3.39 -9.34
C ALA A 25 -2.67 -4.88 -9.67
N CYS A 26 -3.49 -5.22 -10.67
CA CYS A 26 -3.61 -6.60 -11.14
C CYS A 26 -2.28 -7.15 -11.68
N GLU A 27 -2.11 -8.47 -11.66
CA GLU A 27 -0.94 -9.13 -12.22
C GLU A 27 -0.65 -8.65 -13.67
N HIS A 28 0.62 -8.41 -13.95
CA HIS A 28 1.17 -7.77 -15.16
C HIS A 28 0.91 -6.26 -15.33
N ARG A 29 0.19 -5.62 -14.40
CA ARG A 29 0.07 -4.16 -14.31
C ARG A 29 1.12 -3.57 -13.37
N THR A 30 1.13 -2.25 -13.30
CA THR A 30 2.08 -1.47 -12.53
C THR A 30 1.32 -0.66 -11.48
N ALA A 31 1.75 -0.73 -10.23
CA ALA A 31 1.27 0.16 -9.17
C ALA A 31 2.14 1.42 -9.15
N VAL A 32 1.49 2.57 -9.02
CA VAL A 32 2.13 3.88 -8.90
C VAL A 32 1.71 4.48 -7.57
N LEU A 33 2.64 4.58 -6.63
CA LEU A 33 2.43 5.25 -5.36
C LEU A 33 2.96 6.68 -5.50
N SER A 34 2.21 7.65 -4.96
CA SER A 34 2.63 9.05 -4.98
C SER A 34 2.16 9.76 -3.72
N CYS A 35 2.98 10.70 -3.27
CA CYS A 35 2.69 11.66 -2.21
C CYS A 35 2.85 13.10 -2.73
N GLY A 36 2.32 14.07 -1.98
CA GLY A 36 2.40 15.48 -2.34
C GLY A 36 3.81 16.05 -2.23
N TYR A 37 3.96 17.32 -2.63
CA TYR A 37 5.22 18.04 -2.50
C TYR A 37 5.67 18.09 -1.03
N GLY A 38 6.94 17.77 -0.78
CA GLY A 38 7.52 17.75 0.57
C GLY A 38 7.14 16.54 1.41
N GLU A 39 6.46 15.53 0.85
CA GLU A 39 6.08 14.31 1.53
C GLU A 39 6.87 13.08 1.06
N GLN A 40 6.76 12.00 1.82
CA GLN A 40 7.37 10.71 1.57
C GLN A 40 6.36 9.59 1.78
N ILE A 41 6.46 8.57 0.93
CA ILE A 41 5.71 7.32 1.06
C ILE A 41 6.20 6.56 2.29
N VAL A 42 5.26 6.09 3.10
CA VAL A 42 5.49 5.10 4.16
C VAL A 42 4.56 3.91 3.95
N VAL A 43 5.14 2.77 3.56
CA VAL A 43 4.39 1.54 3.27
C VAL A 43 4.04 0.80 4.57
N VAL A 44 2.75 0.60 4.79
CA VAL A 44 2.20 -0.07 5.98
C VAL A 44 2.05 -1.57 5.73
N ALA A 45 1.40 -1.93 4.64
CA ALA A 45 1.14 -3.32 4.27
C ALA A 45 1.27 -3.49 2.75
N ALA A 46 1.66 -4.69 2.31
CA ALA A 46 1.63 -5.06 0.91
C ALA A 46 1.44 -6.57 0.77
N ASN A 47 0.65 -6.99 -0.21
CA ASN A 47 0.49 -8.38 -0.60
C ASN A 47 0.43 -8.50 -2.12
N TYR A 48 1.35 -9.25 -2.72
CA TYR A 48 1.18 -9.80 -4.05
C TYR A 48 0.60 -11.21 -3.94
N GLY A 49 -0.64 -11.38 -4.38
CA GLY A 49 -1.37 -12.64 -4.20
C GLY A 49 -2.84 -12.48 -4.54
N ARG A 50 -3.71 -13.11 -3.77
CA ARG A 50 -5.17 -12.95 -3.90
C ARG A 50 -5.83 -13.27 -2.57
N THR A 51 -6.63 -12.32 -2.08
CA THR A 51 -7.41 -12.38 -0.83
C THR A 51 -8.92 -12.29 -1.06
N SER A 52 -9.35 -11.98 -2.28
CA SER A 52 -10.76 -11.89 -2.67
C SER A 52 -10.98 -12.20 -4.16
N SER A 53 -12.23 -12.40 -4.55
CA SER A 53 -12.63 -12.63 -5.96
C SER A 53 -12.56 -11.36 -6.83
N CYS A 54 -12.68 -10.18 -6.23
CA CYS A 54 -12.56 -8.84 -6.82
C CYS A 54 -11.29 -8.16 -6.24
N PRO A 55 -10.58 -7.19 -6.88
CA PRO A 55 -10.94 -6.37 -8.05
C PRO A 55 -10.40 -6.86 -9.40
N CYS A 56 -9.48 -7.81 -9.40
CA CYS A 56 -8.92 -8.34 -10.63
C CYS A 56 -9.70 -9.60 -11.01
N GLY A 57 -10.35 -9.62 -12.17
CA GLY A 57 -11.00 -10.83 -12.68
C GLY A 57 -10.00 -11.95 -13.00
N GLY A 58 -10.42 -12.93 -13.80
CA GLY A 58 -9.55 -14.03 -14.23
C GLY A 58 -9.59 -15.26 -13.32
N PRO A 59 -8.73 -16.26 -13.56
CA PRO A 59 -8.77 -17.53 -12.85
C PRO A 59 -8.51 -17.39 -11.34
N VAL A 60 -9.35 -18.03 -10.53
CA VAL A 60 -9.19 -18.07 -9.07
C VAL A 60 -9.27 -19.53 -8.61
N ARG A 61 -8.13 -20.11 -8.22
CA ARG A 61 -8.09 -21.42 -7.54
C ARG A 61 -8.17 -21.28 -6.02
N THR A 62 -7.68 -20.16 -5.50
CA THR A 62 -7.69 -19.87 -4.06
C THR A 62 -7.71 -18.36 -3.82
N VAL A 63 -8.31 -17.96 -2.70
CA VAL A 63 -8.25 -16.60 -2.14
C VAL A 63 -7.39 -16.55 -0.86
N ASN A 64 -6.68 -17.64 -0.54
CA ASN A 64 -5.71 -17.67 0.55
C ASN A 64 -4.30 -17.63 -0.04
N CYS A 65 -4.00 -16.58 -0.81
CA CYS A 65 -2.74 -16.46 -1.53
C CYS A 65 -1.95 -15.22 -1.10
N TYR A 66 -0.76 -15.46 -0.55
CA TYR A 66 0.10 -14.44 0.02
C TYR A 66 1.57 -14.68 -0.34
N ALA A 67 2.24 -13.67 -0.87
CA ALA A 67 3.69 -13.67 -1.00
C ALA A 67 4.33 -12.98 0.23
N HIS A 68 4.97 -13.76 1.11
CA HIS A 68 5.53 -13.27 2.39
C HIS A 68 6.61 -12.18 2.22
N ASN A 69 7.27 -12.13 1.08
CA ASN A 69 8.29 -11.11 0.74
C ASN A 69 7.70 -9.78 0.26
N SER A 70 6.38 -9.69 0.00
CA SER A 70 5.73 -8.52 -0.61
C SER A 70 6.06 -7.23 0.12
N LEU A 71 5.79 -7.18 1.42
CA LEU A 71 6.01 -5.99 2.24
C LEU A 71 7.47 -5.51 2.20
N ARG A 72 8.43 -6.43 2.30
CA ARG A 72 9.86 -6.10 2.24
C ARG A 72 10.23 -5.51 0.87
N ILE A 73 9.76 -6.11 -0.22
CA ILE A 73 10.05 -5.65 -1.58
C ILE A 73 9.48 -4.25 -1.80
N VAL A 74 8.20 -4.02 -1.46
CA VAL A 74 7.56 -2.72 -1.66
C VAL A 74 8.20 -1.64 -0.77
N ARG A 75 8.53 -1.95 0.49
CA ARG A 75 9.24 -1.01 1.38
C ARG A 75 10.60 -0.62 0.81
N ASN A 76 11.38 -1.58 0.37
CA ASN A 76 12.70 -1.32 -0.19
C ASN A 76 12.64 -0.47 -1.47
N ALA A 77 11.59 -0.66 -2.27
CA ALA A 77 11.41 0.11 -3.51
C ALA A 77 10.84 1.52 -3.26
N CYS A 78 9.93 1.69 -2.31
CA CYS A 78 9.08 2.88 -2.26
C CYS A 78 9.27 3.78 -1.04
N ASN A 79 9.72 3.25 0.11
CA ASN A 79 9.79 4.06 1.32
C ASN A 79 10.69 5.29 1.12
N TYR A 80 10.29 6.41 1.72
CA TYR A 80 11.04 7.67 1.75
C TYR A 80 11.17 8.40 0.40
N SER A 81 10.62 7.83 -0.67
CA SER A 81 10.46 8.49 -1.96
C SER A 81 9.14 9.25 -2.04
N SER A 82 9.06 10.27 -2.88
CA SER A 82 7.81 11.01 -3.15
C SER A 82 6.91 10.29 -4.16
N SER A 83 7.51 9.49 -5.05
CA SER A 83 6.83 8.65 -6.03
C SER A 83 7.57 7.31 -6.15
N CYS A 84 6.83 6.23 -6.41
CA CYS A 84 7.37 4.89 -6.60
C CYS A 84 6.56 4.14 -7.65
N VAL A 85 7.25 3.37 -8.50
CA VAL A 85 6.64 2.54 -9.54
C VAL A 85 7.08 1.11 -9.32
N ILE A 86 6.12 0.19 -9.20
CA ILE A 86 6.41 -1.23 -8.98
C ILE A 86 5.50 -2.13 -9.83
N ARG A 87 6.10 -3.13 -10.48
CA ARG A 87 5.38 -4.06 -11.36
C ARG A 87 4.82 -5.23 -10.56
N ALA A 88 3.49 -5.43 -10.60
CA ALA A 88 2.81 -6.57 -9.99
C ALA A 88 3.07 -7.84 -10.82
N SER A 89 4.15 -8.57 -10.54
CA SER A 89 4.57 -9.70 -11.38
C SER A 89 5.35 -10.77 -10.63
N ASN A 90 5.28 -12.00 -11.14
CA ASN A 90 6.02 -13.15 -10.62
C ASN A 90 7.54 -12.94 -10.63
N SER A 91 8.09 -12.16 -11.56
CA SER A 91 9.53 -11.85 -11.60
C SER A 91 9.99 -10.96 -10.45
N VAL A 92 9.08 -10.17 -9.86
CA VAL A 92 9.38 -9.29 -8.72
C VAL A 92 9.12 -10.00 -7.40
N PHE A 93 7.98 -10.68 -7.28
CA PHE A 93 7.49 -11.22 -6.00
C PHE A 93 7.59 -12.74 -5.88
N GLY A 94 7.85 -13.47 -6.97
CA GLY A 94 7.63 -14.92 -7.07
C GLY A 94 6.18 -15.27 -7.40
N ASP A 95 5.88 -16.57 -7.57
CA ASP A 95 4.52 -17.05 -7.81
C ASP A 95 3.96 -17.81 -6.59
N PRO A 96 3.27 -17.14 -5.65
CA PRO A 96 2.77 -17.75 -4.41
C PRO A 96 1.58 -18.69 -4.62
N CYS A 97 0.88 -18.64 -5.77
CA CYS A 97 -0.31 -19.45 -6.03
C CYS A 97 -0.53 -19.67 -7.53
N GLY A 98 0.26 -20.56 -8.13
CA GLY A 98 0.18 -20.88 -9.55
C GLY A 98 -1.24 -21.25 -10.01
N GLY A 99 -1.68 -20.64 -11.11
CA GLY A 99 -3.03 -20.81 -11.67
C GLY A 99 -4.11 -19.93 -11.03
N THR A 100 -3.77 -19.09 -10.05
CA THR A 100 -4.59 -17.97 -9.60
C THR A 100 -4.03 -16.67 -10.17
N PHE A 101 -4.86 -15.85 -10.79
CA PHE A 101 -4.48 -14.52 -11.26
C PHE A 101 -4.35 -13.59 -10.07
N LYS A 102 -3.18 -13.01 -9.83
CA LYS A 102 -2.88 -12.26 -8.60
C LYS A 102 -3.14 -10.77 -8.76
N TYR A 103 -3.01 -10.04 -7.66
CA TYR A 103 -2.88 -8.59 -7.63
C TYR A 103 -1.93 -8.19 -6.52
N LEU A 104 -1.27 -7.06 -6.72
CA LEU A 104 -0.53 -6.36 -5.68
C LEU A 104 -1.49 -5.37 -5.00
N ASP A 105 -1.73 -5.58 -3.72
CA ASP A 105 -2.48 -4.68 -2.83
C ASP A 105 -1.47 -3.99 -1.90
N VAL A 106 -1.45 -2.65 -1.87
CA VAL A 106 -0.53 -1.87 -1.04
C VAL A 106 -1.30 -0.82 -0.26
N SER A 107 -1.11 -0.81 1.05
CA SER A 107 -1.57 0.25 1.94
C SER A 107 -0.38 1.08 2.40
N TYR A 108 -0.46 2.40 2.21
CA TYR A 108 0.60 3.35 2.55
C TYR A 108 0.01 4.67 3.03
N TYR A 109 0.83 5.55 3.59
CA TYR A 109 0.44 6.93 3.86
C TYR A 109 1.58 7.87 3.48
N CYS A 110 1.23 9.16 3.40
CA CYS A 110 2.19 10.22 3.12
C CYS A 110 2.59 10.91 4.43
N ARG A 111 3.90 11.07 4.62
CA ARG A 111 4.48 11.75 5.78
C ARG A 111 5.35 12.91 5.31
N ARG A 112 5.20 14.08 5.92
CA ARG A 112 6.09 15.21 5.64
C ARG A 112 7.55 14.84 5.92
N ARG A 113 8.43 15.35 5.06
CA ARG A 113 9.87 15.48 5.33
C ARG A 113 10.03 16.58 6.38
N ILE A 114 10.39 16.19 7.60
CA ILE A 114 10.77 17.12 8.67
C ILE A 114 12.28 17.26 8.66
#